data_AF-A0A7C0V8M8-F1
#
_entry.id   AF-A0A7C0V8M8-F1
#
_cell.length_a   1.000
_cell.length_b   1.000
_cell.length_c   1.000
_cell.angle_alpha   90.00
_cell.angle_beta   90.00
_cell.angle_gamma   90.00
#
_symmetry.space_group_name_H-M   'P 1'
#
loop_
_entity.id
_entity.type
_entity.pdbx_description
1 polymer ?
#
loop_
_entity_poly.entity_id
_entity_poly.type
_entity_poly.pdbx_seq_one_letter_code
_entity_poly.pdbx_strand_id
1 'polypeptide(L)'
;MQTTICHYRVERREIAYLRFILEGYDGAAVLTTLDTAGGVVRLCVAPGNLSLIRDLMDHLGREMPLEALPPDDVEARGSDV
;
A
#
# COMPACT_ATOMS: atom_id res chain seq x y z
N MET A 1 -16.86 -12.77 3.90
CA MET A 1 -16.20 -11.47 4.15
C MET A 1 -14.92 -11.46 3.32
N GLN A 2 -14.68 -10.43 2.51
CA GLN A 2 -13.58 -10.41 1.54
C GLN A 2 -12.65 -9.23 1.80
N THR A 3 -11.34 -9.51 1.85
CA THR A 3 -10.27 -8.52 1.92
C THR A 3 -10.15 -7.80 0.58
N THR A 4 -9.91 -6.49 0.60
CA THR A 4 -9.64 -5.71 -0.61
C THR A 4 -8.13 -5.54 -0.79
N ILE A 5 -7.64 -5.76 -2.00
CA ILE A 5 -6.22 -5.59 -2.34
C ILE A 5 -6.06 -4.25 -3.07
N CYS A 6 -5.07 -3.48 -2.64
CA CYS A 6 -4.67 -2.23 -3.30
C CYS A 6 -3.15 -2.24 -3.50
N HIS A 7 -2.68 -1.52 -4.53
CA HIS A 7 -1.26 -1.36 -4.79
C HIS A 7 -0.89 0.11 -4.82
N TYR A 8 0.31 0.40 -4.34
CA TYR A 8 0.83 1.76 -4.30
C TYR A 8 2.30 1.76 -4.68
N ARG A 9 2.71 2.87 -5.29
CA ARG A 9 4.11 3.25 -5.40
C ARG A 9 4.41 4.22 -4.29
N VAL A 10 5.45 3.94 -3.53
CA VAL A 10 5.87 4.70 -2.35
C VAL A 10 7.35 4.97 -2.49
N GLU A 11 7.79 6.16 -2.12
CA GLU A 11 9.21 6.45 -2.05
C GLU A 11 9.90 5.44 -1.11
N ARG A 12 10.98 4.79 -1.59
CA ARG A 12 11.58 3.61 -0.93
C ARG A 12 11.86 3.80 0.57
N ARG A 13 12.38 4.98 0.93
CA ARG A 13 12.72 5.33 2.33
C ARG A 13 11.48 5.47 3.23
N GLU A 14 10.32 5.75 2.65
CA GLU A 14 9.06 5.95 3.36
C GLU A 14 8.29 4.65 3.58
N ILE A 15 8.66 3.54 2.92
CA ILE A 15 7.96 2.25 3.05
C ILE A 15 7.93 1.77 4.51
N ALA A 16 9.04 1.93 5.24
CA ALA A 16 9.10 1.55 6.65
C ALA A 16 8.20 2.42 7.53
N TYR A 17 8.13 3.72 7.22
CA TYR A 17 7.28 4.69 7.93
C TYR A 17 5.79 4.40 7.67
N LEU A 18 5.41 4.19 6.41
CA LEU A 18 4.05 3.80 6.03
C LEU A 18 3.61 2.50 6.72
N ARG A 19 4.49 1.47 6.74
CA ARG A 19 4.20 0.22 7.44
C ARG A 19 3.95 0.44 8.93
N PHE A 20 4.80 1.24 9.59
CA PHE A 20 4.64 1.56 11.00
C PHE A 20 3.29 2.22 11.31
N ILE A 21 2.86 3.17 10.47
CA ILE A 21 1.54 3.80 10.62
C ILE A 21 0.42 2.76 10.50
N LEU A 22 0.45 1.92 9.46
CA LEU A 22 -0.60 0.92 9.21
C LEU A 22 -0.70 -0.11 10.34
N GLU A 23 0.43 -0.55 10.90
CA GLU A 23 0.47 -1.47 12.05
C GLU A 23 -0.16 -0.87 13.31
N GLY A 24 -0.19 0.46 13.44
CA GLY A 24 -0.87 1.17 14.52
C GLY A 24 -2.40 1.13 14.46
N TYR A 25 -3.00 0.74 13.32
CA TYR A 25 -4.46 0.62 13.13
C TYR A 25 -4.99 -0.80 13.42
N ASP A 26 -4.31 -1.56 14.29
CA ASP A 26 -4.73 -2.87 14.82
C ASP A 26 -5.38 -3.81 13.77
N GLY A 27 -4.61 -4.12 12.72
CA GLY A 27 -5.04 -5.07 11.69
C GLY A 27 -5.97 -4.52 10.61
N ALA A 28 -6.20 -3.20 10.54
CA ALA A 28 -6.98 -2.58 9.48
C ALA A 28 -6.44 -2.86 8.06
N ALA A 29 -5.11 -2.94 7.91
CA ALA A 29 -4.47 -3.39 6.68
C ALA A 29 -3.08 -3.99 6.94
N VAL A 30 -2.63 -4.87 6.05
CA VAL A 30 -1.28 -5.42 6.04
C VAL A 30 -0.54 -4.95 4.78
N LEU A 31 0.66 -4.39 4.96
CA LEU A 31 1.53 -3.97 3.87
C LEU A 31 2.54 -5.07 3.52
N THR A 32 2.68 -5.38 2.23
CA THR A 32 3.76 -6.23 1.68
C THR A 32 4.53 -5.45 0.64
N THR A 33 5.85 -5.33 0.78
CA THR A 33 6.70 -4.79 -0.30
C THR A 33 6.83 -5.82 -1.41
N LEU A 34 6.43 -5.46 -2.63
CA LEU A 34 6.55 -6.32 -3.81
C LEU A 34 7.86 -6.04 -4.56
N ASP A 35 8.23 -4.76 -4.67
CA ASP A 35 9.46 -4.33 -5.32
C ASP A 35 10.11 -3.20 -4.52
N THR A 36 11.14 -3.55 -3.75
CA THR A 36 11.93 -2.59 -2.97
C THR A 36 12.68 -1.61 -3.86
N ALA A 37 12.99 -2.01 -5.10
CA ALA A 37 13.52 -1.09 -6.08
C ALA A 37 12.38 -0.18 -6.58
N GLY A 38 11.41 -0.62 -7.35
CA GLY A 38 10.33 0.24 -7.83
C GLY A 38 9.50 0.99 -6.77
N GLY A 39 9.65 0.64 -5.48
CA GLY A 39 8.88 1.24 -4.39
C GLY A 39 7.45 0.70 -4.36
N VAL A 40 7.23 -0.49 -4.91
CA VAL A 40 5.90 -1.05 -5.09
C VAL A 40 5.51 -1.84 -3.86
N VAL A 41 4.36 -1.49 -3.29
CA VAL A 41 3.78 -2.16 -2.13
C VAL A 41 2.35 -2.60 -2.42
N ARG A 42 1.94 -3.68 -1.77
CA ARG A 42 0.57 -4.19 -1.72
C ARG A 42 0.00 -3.95 -0.34
N LEU A 43 -1.22 -3.43 -0.26
CA LEU A 43 -2.02 -3.39 0.95
C LEU A 43 -3.15 -4.43 0.84
N CYS A 44 -3.25 -5.30 1.84
CA CYS A 44 -4.39 -6.17 2.07
C CYS A 44 -5.26 -5.53 3.15
N VAL A 45 -6.38 -4.93 2.75
CA VAL A 45 -7.27 -4.18 3.66
C VAL A 45 -8.35 -5.08 4.22
N ALA A 46 -8.45 -5.12 5.55
CA ALA A 46 -9.45 -5.92 6.24
C ALA A 46 -10.88 -5.49 5.87
N PRO A 47 -11.84 -6.44 5.85
CA PRO A 47 -13.24 -6.13 5.56
C PRO A 47 -13.77 -5.00 6.45
N GLY A 48 -14.42 -4.00 5.85
CA GLY A 48 -14.98 -2.85 6.57
C GLY A 48 -14.01 -1.68 6.81
N ASN A 49 -12.71 -1.85 6.56
CA ASN A 49 -11.70 -0.80 6.78
C ASN A 49 -11.31 -0.02 5.51
N LEU A 50 -11.92 -0.33 4.36
CA LEU A 50 -11.49 0.23 3.09
C LEU A 50 -11.62 1.76 3.00
N SER A 51 -12.66 2.36 3.58
CA SER A 51 -12.78 3.82 3.65
C SER A 51 -11.70 4.43 4.53
N LEU A 52 -11.52 3.89 5.74
CA LEU A 52 -10.49 4.34 6.68
C LEU A 52 -9.10 4.33 6.05
N ILE A 53 -8.74 3.22 5.38
CA ILE A 53 -7.44 3.10 4.71
C ILE A 53 -7.33 4.05 3.53
N ARG A 54 -8.37 4.25 2.72
CA ARG A 54 -8.31 5.24 1.63
C ARG A 54 -8.08 6.66 2.16
N ASP A 55 -8.84 7.06 3.18
CA ASP A 55 -8.71 8.39 3.78
C ASP A 55 -7.31 8.59 4.37
N LEU A 56 -6.75 7.56 5.01
CA LEU A 56 -5.37 7.55 5.49
C LEU A 56 -4.35 7.70 4.36
N MET A 57 -4.47 6.91 3.29
CA MET A 57 -3.54 6.96 2.17
C MET A 57 -3.61 8.30 1.42
N ASP A 58 -4.81 8.88 1.27
CA ASP A 58 -5.02 10.21 0.68
C ASP A 58 -4.40 11.33 1.54
N HIS A 59 -4.44 11.19 2.87
CA HIS A 59 -3.79 12.12 3.78
C HIS A 59 -2.27 12.01 3.68
N LEU A 60 -1.73 10.79 3.79
CA LEU A 60 -0.29 10.54 3.72
C LEU A 60 0.31 10.92 2.35
N GLY A 61 -0.43 10.74 1.25
CA GLY A 61 -0.01 11.15 -0.08
C GLY A 61 0.19 12.67 -0.26
N ARG A 62 -0.26 13.48 0.70
CA ARG A 62 0.03 14.93 0.75
C ARG A 62 1.34 15.25 1.47
N GLU A 63 1.86 14.32 2.28
CA GLU A 63 3.05 14.50 3.10
C GLU A 63 4.27 13.77 2.54
N MET A 64 4.06 12.66 1.83
CA MET A 64 5.12 11.86 1.22
C MET A 64 4.74 11.41 -0.21
N PRO A 65 5.73 11.15 -1.09
CA PRO A 65 5.46 10.62 -2.42
C PRO A 65 4.82 9.23 -2.33
N LEU A 66 3.53 9.18 -2.65
CA LEU A 66 2.69 7.99 -2.62
C LEU A 66 1.65 8.10 -3.75
N GLU A 67 1.56 7.07 -4.57
CA GLU A 67 0.68 7.03 -5.73
C GLU A 67 -0.04 5.68 -5.79
N ALA A 68 -1.36 5.70 -5.97
CA ALA A 68 -2.11 4.46 -6.21
C ALA A 68 -1.73 3.88 -7.58
N LEU A 69 -1.48 2.58 -7.61
CA LEU A 69 -1.21 1.86 -8.85
C LEU A 69 -2.47 1.15 -9.33
N PRO A 70 -2.84 1.27 -10.62
CA PRO A 70 -3.87 0.42 -11.18
C PRO A 70 -3.43 -1.06 -11.13
N PRO A 71 -4.37 -2.01 -11.08
CA PRO A 71 -4.06 -3.44 -10.97
C PRO A 71 -3.09 -3.93 -12.05
N ASP A 72 -3.26 -3.45 -13.28
CA ASP A 72 -2.54 -3.91 -14.47
C ASP A 72 -1.04 -3.53 -14.44
N ASP A 73 -0.69 -2.45 -13.73
CA ASP A 73 0.70 -1.94 -13.65
C ASP A 73 1.60 -2.81 -12.76
N VAL A 74 1.00 -3.68 -11.93
CA VAL A 74 1.71 -4.54 -10.98
C VAL A 74 2.07 -5.88 -11.63
N GLU A 75 1.21 -6.40 -12.50
CA GLU A 75 1.44 -7.66 -13.23
C GLU A 75 2.60 -7.54 -14.23
N ALA A 76 2.75 -6.39 -14.89
CA ALA A 76 3.84 -6.13 -15.83
C ALA A 76 5.23 -6.13 -15.18
N ARG A 77 5.32 -5.96 -13.84
CA ARG A 77 6.58 -5.84 -13.10
C ARG A 77 6.96 -7.09 -12.31
N GLY A 78 6.03 -8.05 -12.17
CA GLY A 78 6.25 -9.31 -11.45
C GLY A 78 6.87 -10.44 -12.28
N SER A 79 7.19 -10.21 -13.56
CA SER A 79 7.71 -11.25 -14.48
C SER A 79 9.23 -11.41 -14.48
N ASP A 80 9.98 -10.61 -13.70
CA ASP A 80 11.44 -10.73 -13.58
C ASP A 80 11.84 -11.29 -12.19
N VAL A 81 11.45 -12.54 -11.93
CA VAL A 81 12.08 -13.42 -10.91
C VAL A 81 12.17 -14.84 -11.45
#